data_AF-A0A8T4K431-F1
#
_entry.id   AF-A0A8T4K431-F1
#
_cell.length_a   1.000
_cell.length_b   1.000
_cell.length_c   1.000
_cell.angle_alpha   90.00
_cell.angle_beta   90.00
_cell.angle_gamma   90.00
#
_symmetry.space_group_name_H-M   'P 1'
#
loop_
_entity.id
_entity.type
_entity.pdbx_description
1 polymer ?
#
loop_
_entity_poly.entity_id
_entity_poly.type
_entity_poly.pdbx_seq_one_letter_code
_entity_poly.pdbx_strand_id
1 'polypeptide(L)'
;MGGWGSGGHNKTHRQVEKQRLHRVDSFAVYNNLRYDKYTCYKNKVDIRGGCTIIRYYPQSKEAEILENGVYYPLGLSRVLNIDGHSQRLYFLCPCCERRVRYLYRNKNGFYMCRKCAGLNYRSQQVSGMAEMRLKMERIVEQKLGGYGWYQDYDCIADVPAPAKPPYMRWSKYEALVVELKKLQSDYYTAFYQQIAGTSLGRRFLLDYGWDMEE
;
A
#
# COMPACT_ATOMS: atom_id res chain seq x y z
N MET A 1 27.55 4.37 -19.18
CA MET A 1 27.11 5.19 -18.01
C MET A 1 25.80 4.60 -17.48
N GLY A 2 25.77 4.24 -16.19
CA GLY A 2 24.67 3.49 -15.58
C GLY A 2 23.39 4.33 -15.47
N GLY A 3 22.31 3.84 -16.08
CA GLY A 3 21.02 4.51 -16.13
C GLY A 3 20.32 4.59 -14.78
N TRP A 4 19.65 5.71 -14.56
CA TRP A 4 18.71 5.92 -13.46
C TRP A 4 17.61 4.85 -13.52
N GLY A 5 17.43 4.07 -12.44
CA GLY A 5 16.24 3.21 -12.29
C GLY A 5 16.47 1.70 -12.14
N SER A 6 17.66 1.23 -11.77
CA SER A 6 17.83 -0.17 -11.36
C SER A 6 17.28 -0.39 -9.94
N GLY A 7 15.94 -0.41 -9.80
CA GLY A 7 15.23 -0.85 -8.60
C GLY A 7 15.44 -2.35 -8.28
N GLY A 8 16.65 -2.88 -8.46
CA GLY A 8 17.02 -4.29 -8.48
C GLY A 8 16.62 -5.03 -7.21
N HIS A 9 16.77 -4.41 -6.03
CA HIS A 9 16.34 -5.03 -4.78
C HIS A 9 14.82 -4.94 -4.55
N ASN A 10 14.17 -3.85 -4.98
CA ASN A 10 12.74 -3.63 -4.72
C ASN A 10 11.82 -4.58 -5.49
N LYS A 11 12.24 -5.07 -6.67
CA LYS A 11 11.46 -6.01 -7.49
C LYS A 11 11.39 -7.43 -6.92
N THR A 12 12.34 -7.83 -6.09
CA THR A 12 12.34 -9.17 -5.44
C THR A 12 11.39 -9.26 -4.25
N HIS A 13 11.01 -8.12 -3.69
CA HIS A 13 10.10 -8.04 -2.54
C HIS A 13 8.66 -8.36 -2.95
N ARG A 14 7.89 -8.95 -2.02
CA ARG A 14 6.43 -9.13 -2.24
C ARG A 14 5.69 -7.83 -1.93
N GLN A 15 4.46 -7.72 -2.43
CA GLN A 15 3.62 -6.53 -2.22
C GLN A 15 2.75 -6.66 -0.97
N VAL A 16 2.71 -5.59 -0.15
CA VAL A 16 1.85 -5.50 1.04
C VAL A 16 0.37 -5.71 0.69
N GLU A 17 -0.06 -5.14 -0.44
CA GLU A 17 -1.44 -5.18 -0.92
C GLU A 17 -1.91 -6.62 -1.18
N LYS A 18 -1.01 -7.48 -1.68
CA LYS A 18 -1.28 -8.90 -1.92
C LYS A 18 -1.27 -9.76 -0.64
N GLN A 19 -0.84 -9.22 0.49
CA GLN A 19 -0.73 -9.94 1.77
C GLN A 19 -1.80 -9.51 2.79
N ARG A 20 -2.77 -8.67 2.40
CA ARG A 20 -3.79 -8.13 3.32
C ARG A 20 -4.61 -9.22 4.03
N LEU A 21 -4.94 -10.31 3.34
CA LEU A 21 -5.70 -11.45 3.91
C LEU A 21 -4.89 -12.26 4.94
N HIS A 22 -3.56 -12.20 4.87
CA HIS A 22 -2.66 -12.94 5.75
C HIS A 22 -1.94 -12.04 6.76
N ARG A 23 -2.54 -10.88 7.06
CA ARG A 23 -2.01 -9.88 7.98
C ARG A 23 -2.85 -9.83 9.24
N VAL A 24 -2.18 -9.62 10.37
CA VAL A 24 -2.81 -9.37 11.68
C VAL A 24 -2.61 -7.90 12.06
N ASP A 25 -3.65 -7.27 12.60
CA ASP A 25 -3.64 -5.88 13.06
C ASP A 25 -3.78 -5.82 14.59
N SER A 26 -2.79 -5.27 15.27
CA SER A 26 -2.79 -5.16 16.74
C SER A 26 -3.94 -4.31 17.26
N PHE A 27 -4.40 -3.32 16.50
CA PHE A 27 -5.50 -2.46 16.94
C PHE A 27 -6.83 -3.20 16.83
N ALA A 28 -7.01 -3.99 15.77
CA ALA A 28 -8.20 -4.85 15.66
C ALA A 28 -8.23 -5.88 16.80
N VAL A 29 -7.09 -6.49 17.13
CA VAL A 29 -6.97 -7.42 18.26
C VAL A 29 -7.30 -6.72 19.57
N TYR A 30 -6.77 -5.53 19.82
CA TYR A 30 -7.02 -4.79 21.05
C TYR A 30 -8.48 -4.33 21.19
N ASN A 31 -9.12 -3.97 20.08
CA ASN A 31 -10.55 -3.68 20.04
C ASN A 31 -11.40 -4.91 20.40
N ASN A 32 -11.02 -6.10 19.92
CA ASN A 32 -11.68 -7.36 20.27
C ASN A 32 -11.50 -7.72 21.76
N LEU A 33 -10.35 -7.37 22.35
CA LEU A 33 -10.12 -7.42 23.80
C LEU A 33 -10.90 -6.35 24.58
N ARG A 34 -11.67 -5.50 23.90
CA ARG A 34 -12.36 -4.34 24.48
C ARG A 34 -11.41 -3.47 25.31
N TYR A 35 -10.16 -3.32 24.87
CA TYR A 35 -9.13 -2.57 25.60
C TYR A 35 -8.86 -3.14 27.01
N ASP A 36 -8.83 -4.48 27.14
CA ASP A 36 -8.79 -5.24 28.40
C ASP A 36 -10.01 -5.06 29.32
N LYS A 37 -11.01 -4.30 28.85
CA LYS A 37 -12.25 -4.14 29.60
C LYS A 37 -12.94 -5.51 29.65
N TYR A 38 -13.19 -5.98 30.86
CA TYR A 38 -13.86 -7.27 31.14
C TYR A 38 -13.02 -8.53 30.86
N THR A 39 -11.69 -8.43 30.74
CA THR A 39 -10.84 -9.63 30.62
C THR A 39 -10.22 -10.07 31.94
N CYS A 40 -10.37 -9.29 33.01
CA CYS A 40 -9.72 -9.52 34.31
C CYS A 40 -10.08 -10.84 35.01
N TYR A 41 -11.25 -11.41 34.73
CA TYR A 41 -11.71 -12.68 35.30
C TYR A 41 -11.43 -13.89 34.40
N LYS A 42 -10.79 -13.69 33.25
CA LYS A 42 -10.44 -14.77 32.31
C LYS A 42 -8.97 -15.12 32.44
N ASN A 43 -8.67 -16.41 32.49
CA ASN A 43 -7.28 -16.90 32.44
C ASN A 43 -6.69 -16.72 31.03
N LYS A 44 -7.51 -16.88 29.98
CA LYS A 44 -7.11 -16.69 28.58
C LYS A 44 -8.26 -16.22 27.69
N VAL A 45 -7.92 -15.55 26.60
CA VAL A 45 -8.84 -15.10 25.55
C VAL A 45 -8.23 -15.39 24.18
N ASP A 46 -8.90 -16.21 23.39
CA ASP A 46 -8.49 -16.52 22.01
C ASP A 46 -9.19 -15.56 21.04
N ILE A 47 -8.41 -14.81 20.26
CA ILE A 47 -8.86 -13.75 19.37
C ILE A 47 -8.47 -14.12 17.94
N ARG A 48 -9.43 -14.11 17.03
CA ARG A 48 -9.12 -14.32 15.62
C ARG A 48 -8.51 -13.06 15.02
N GLY A 49 -7.31 -13.19 14.47
CA GLY A 49 -6.57 -12.13 13.80
C GLY A 49 -6.21 -12.55 12.38
N GLY A 50 -6.93 -12.03 11.37
CA GLY A 50 -6.75 -12.48 10.00
C GLY A 50 -7.00 -14.00 9.86
N CYS A 51 -5.98 -14.75 9.44
CA CYS A 51 -6.02 -16.21 9.29
C CYS A 51 -5.33 -16.98 10.44
N THR A 52 -5.08 -16.34 11.58
CA THR A 52 -4.52 -16.98 12.79
C THR A 52 -5.36 -16.66 14.04
N ILE A 53 -5.00 -17.29 15.15
CA ILE A 53 -5.51 -17.06 16.49
C ILE A 53 -4.39 -16.47 17.33
N ILE A 54 -4.67 -15.35 17.99
CA ILE A 54 -3.85 -14.82 19.07
C ILE A 54 -4.49 -15.23 20.38
N ARG A 55 -3.74 -15.94 21.22
CA ARG A 55 -4.12 -16.23 22.60
C ARG A 55 -3.55 -15.14 23.49
N TYR A 56 -4.40 -14.50 24.27
CA TYR A 56 -4.00 -13.47 25.21
C TYR A 56 -4.27 -13.93 26.64
N TYR A 57 -3.32 -13.67 27.54
CA TYR A 57 -3.39 -13.98 28.96
C TYR A 57 -3.58 -12.68 29.75
N PRO A 58 -4.81 -12.33 30.17
CA PRO A 58 -5.10 -11.03 30.77
C PRO A 58 -4.34 -10.74 32.07
N GLN A 59 -4.01 -11.78 32.85
CA GLN A 59 -3.35 -11.68 34.15
C GLN A 59 -1.87 -11.30 34.00
N SER A 60 -1.13 -11.98 33.13
CA SER A 60 0.28 -11.67 32.83
C SER A 60 0.45 -10.59 31.76
N LYS A 61 -0.63 -10.27 31.01
CA LYS A 61 -0.64 -9.40 29.82
C LYS A 61 0.27 -9.89 28.70
N GLU A 62 0.50 -11.18 28.64
CA GLU A 62 1.27 -11.84 27.60
C GLU A 62 0.36 -12.35 26.48
N ALA A 63 0.94 -12.60 25.31
CA ALA A 63 0.23 -13.20 24.20
C ALA A 63 1.07 -14.27 23.52
N GLU A 64 0.36 -15.16 22.84
CA GLU A 64 0.91 -16.15 21.92
C GLU A 64 0.18 -16.05 20.58
N ILE A 65 0.86 -16.40 19.51
CA ILE A 65 0.32 -16.46 18.15
C ILE A 65 0.39 -17.88 17.62
N LEU A 66 -0.70 -18.33 16.98
CA LEU A 66 -0.76 -19.66 16.37
C LEU A 66 -0.06 -19.64 15.00
N GLU A 67 1.03 -20.39 14.88
CA GLU A 67 1.81 -20.50 13.66
C GLU A 67 2.01 -21.99 13.34
N ASN A 68 1.58 -22.43 12.15
CA ASN A 68 1.70 -23.83 11.71
C ASN A 68 1.15 -24.86 12.72
N GLY A 69 0.10 -24.51 13.46
CA GLY A 69 -0.55 -25.38 14.44
C GLY A 69 0.04 -25.34 15.84
N VAL A 70 1.10 -24.55 16.07
CA VAL A 70 1.77 -24.41 17.37
C VAL A 70 1.71 -22.97 17.85
N TYR A 71 1.56 -22.75 19.15
CA TYR A 71 1.58 -21.41 19.75
C TYR A 71 3.01 -20.97 20.02
N TYR A 72 3.35 -19.76 19.57
CA TYR A 72 4.64 -19.11 19.83
C TYR A 72 4.43 -17.83 20.64
N PRO A 73 5.35 -17.47 21.55
CA PRO A 73 5.29 -16.21 22.28
C PRO A 73 5.21 -15.01 21.34
N LEU A 74 4.30 -14.09 21.65
CA LEU A 74 4.08 -12.85 20.92
C LEU A 74 4.29 -11.66 21.85
N GLY A 75 5.40 -10.96 21.68
CA GLY A 75 5.69 -9.75 22.45
C GLY A 75 4.67 -8.63 22.16
N LEU A 76 4.24 -7.94 23.22
CA LEU A 76 3.30 -6.83 23.16
C LEU A 76 3.95 -5.55 23.70
N SER A 77 3.54 -4.40 23.16
CA SER A 77 3.99 -3.09 23.63
C SER A 77 2.82 -2.12 23.70
N ARG A 78 2.68 -1.43 24.83
CA ARG A 78 1.61 -0.47 25.09
C ARG A 78 2.17 0.95 25.09
N VAL A 79 1.45 1.86 24.45
CA VAL A 79 1.84 3.27 24.36
C VAL A 79 0.64 4.12 24.75
N LEU A 80 0.83 5.03 25.71
CA LEU A 80 -0.19 6.02 26.06
C LEU A 80 -0.40 7.00 24.92
N ASN A 81 -1.65 7.39 24.71
CA ASN A 81 -2.00 8.44 23.77
C ASN A 81 -1.82 9.82 24.41
N ILE A 82 -2.01 10.86 23.58
CA ILE A 82 -1.84 12.26 23.97
C ILE A 82 -2.79 12.67 25.11
N ASP A 83 -3.95 12.01 25.21
CA ASP A 83 -4.93 12.22 26.28
C ASP A 83 -4.46 11.71 27.66
N GLY A 84 -3.33 11.02 27.74
CA GLY A 84 -2.77 10.47 28.99
C GLY A 84 -3.55 9.28 29.57
N HIS A 85 -4.67 8.90 28.97
CA HIS A 85 -5.56 7.87 29.49
C HIS A 85 -5.70 6.67 28.54
N SER A 86 -5.91 6.92 27.25
CA SER A 86 -6.11 5.83 26.30
C SER A 86 -4.77 5.24 25.86
N GLN A 87 -4.77 3.95 25.52
CA GLN A 87 -3.57 3.21 25.14
C GLN A 87 -3.70 2.63 23.73
N ARG A 88 -2.57 2.50 23.04
CA ARG A 88 -2.43 1.73 21.81
C ARG A 88 -1.60 0.49 22.07
N LEU A 89 -2.13 -0.65 21.65
CA LEU A 89 -1.43 -1.93 21.67
C LEU A 89 -0.70 -2.15 20.35
N TYR A 90 0.59 -2.49 20.43
CA TYR A 90 1.43 -2.87 19.32
C TYR A 90 2.01 -4.27 19.55
N PHE A 91 2.36 -4.94 18.47
CA PHE A 91 3.18 -6.15 18.52
C PHE A 91 4.66 -5.78 18.56
N LEU A 92 5.47 -6.64 19.16
CA LEU A 92 6.90 -6.72 18.92
C LEU A 92 7.12 -7.77 17.84
N CYS A 93 7.86 -7.41 16.80
CA CYS A 93 8.15 -8.34 15.70
C CYS A 93 8.94 -9.56 16.24
N PRO A 94 8.48 -10.82 16.03
CA PRO A 94 9.21 -11.99 16.52
C PRO A 94 10.63 -12.16 15.97
N CYS A 95 10.96 -11.48 14.86
CA CYS A 95 12.27 -11.57 14.21
C CYS A 95 13.22 -10.41 14.52
N CYS A 96 12.70 -9.21 14.85
CA CYS A 96 13.55 -8.03 15.02
C CYS A 96 13.12 -7.12 16.17
N GLU A 97 12.14 -7.55 16.95
CA GLU A 97 11.61 -6.92 18.17
C GLU A 97 11.07 -5.50 18.01
N ARG A 98 11.10 -4.94 16.80
CA ARG A 98 10.55 -3.62 16.52
C ARG A 98 9.06 -3.61 16.82
N ARG A 99 8.62 -2.53 17.47
CA ARG A 99 7.22 -2.21 17.67
C ARG A 99 6.53 -1.99 16.31
N VAL A 100 5.50 -2.80 16.03
CA VAL A 100 4.74 -2.75 14.79
C VAL A 100 3.26 -2.96 15.03
N ARG A 101 2.42 -2.29 14.23
CA ARG A 101 0.97 -2.52 14.24
C ARG A 101 0.59 -3.81 13.52
N TYR A 102 1.32 -4.15 12.47
CA TYR A 102 0.97 -5.25 11.58
C TYR A 102 2.05 -6.33 11.56
N LEU A 103 1.59 -7.57 11.68
CA LEU A 103 2.37 -8.77 11.35
C LEU A 103 1.82 -9.42 10.10
N TYR A 104 2.70 -9.96 9.28
CA TYR A 104 2.39 -10.57 8.00
C TYR A 104 2.87 -12.01 8.01
N ARG A 105 2.02 -12.94 7.56
CA ARG A 105 2.40 -14.33 7.38
C ARG A 105 3.38 -14.45 6.21
N ASN A 106 4.53 -15.05 6.46
CA ASN A 106 5.48 -15.39 5.39
C ASN A 106 5.07 -16.69 4.69
N LYS A 107 5.81 -17.09 3.65
CA LYS A 107 5.53 -18.33 2.90
C LYS A 107 5.66 -19.59 3.77
N ASN A 108 6.50 -19.54 4.80
CA ASN A 108 6.76 -20.63 5.72
C ASN A 108 5.74 -20.67 6.88
N GLY A 109 4.73 -19.79 6.86
CA GLY A 109 3.65 -19.77 7.82
C GLY A 109 3.87 -18.98 9.11
N PHE A 110 5.05 -18.38 9.29
CA PHE A 110 5.43 -17.55 10.45
C PHE A 110 5.03 -16.08 10.27
N TYR A 111 4.71 -15.39 11.35
CA TYR A 111 4.31 -13.98 11.35
C TYR A 111 5.48 -13.06 11.70
N MET A 112 5.68 -12.04 10.88
CA MET A 112 6.76 -11.07 11.08
C MET A 112 6.40 -9.69 10.52
N CYS A 113 7.18 -8.67 10.87
CA CYS A 113 6.92 -7.33 10.37
C CYS A 113 7.14 -7.20 8.86
N ARG A 114 6.62 -6.11 8.28
CA ARG A 114 6.78 -5.77 6.85
C ARG A 114 8.22 -5.87 6.36
N LYS A 115 9.18 -5.35 7.15
CA LYS A 115 10.61 -5.33 6.77
C LYS A 115 11.22 -6.73 6.76
N CYS A 116 10.99 -7.52 7.81
CA CYS A 116 11.48 -8.90 7.91
C CYS A 116 10.84 -9.81 6.86
N ALA A 117 9.56 -9.59 6.52
CA ALA A 117 8.87 -10.34 5.48
C ALA A 117 9.27 -9.96 4.04
N GLY A 118 10.18 -8.99 3.86
CA GLY A 118 10.59 -8.48 2.54
C GLY A 118 9.41 -7.90 1.75
N LEU A 119 8.59 -7.06 2.40
CA LEU A 119 7.39 -6.49 1.80
C LEU A 119 7.54 -5.01 1.45
N ASN A 120 7.29 -4.67 0.20
CA ASN A 120 7.23 -3.29 -0.30
C ASN A 120 5.78 -2.91 -0.68
N TYR A 121 5.50 -1.62 -0.74
CA TYR A 121 4.25 -1.16 -1.35
C TYR A 121 4.36 -1.27 -2.86
N ARG A 122 3.24 -1.53 -3.56
CA ARG A 122 3.21 -1.55 -5.04
C ARG A 122 3.83 -0.29 -5.63
N SER A 123 3.53 0.86 -5.04
CA SER A 123 4.06 2.16 -5.48
C SER A 123 5.60 2.28 -5.38
N GLN A 124 6.27 1.45 -4.58
CA GLN A 124 7.74 1.45 -4.43
C GLN A 124 8.44 0.50 -5.42
N GLN A 125 7.67 -0.29 -6.18
CA GLN A 125 8.18 -1.28 -7.13
C GLN A 125 7.96 -0.88 -8.60
N VAL A 126 7.24 0.21 -8.82
CA VAL A 126 7.00 0.79 -10.15
C VAL A 126 7.96 1.94 -10.39
N SER A 127 8.29 2.17 -11.66
CA SER A 127 9.14 3.27 -12.11
C SER A 127 8.75 3.68 -13.52
N GLY A 128 9.15 4.89 -13.92
CA GLY A 128 8.91 5.41 -15.28
C GLY A 128 7.41 5.52 -15.59
N MET A 129 7.02 5.13 -16.80
CA MET A 129 5.63 5.24 -17.27
C MET A 129 4.61 4.51 -16.37
N ALA A 130 4.98 3.36 -15.77
CA ALA A 130 4.09 2.65 -14.86
C ALA A 130 3.82 3.41 -13.55
N GLU A 131 4.80 4.20 -13.08
CA GLU A 131 4.62 5.08 -11.92
C GLU A 131 3.72 6.27 -12.27
N MET A 132 3.91 6.85 -13.46
CA MET A 132 3.05 7.93 -13.97
C MET A 132 1.59 7.47 -14.05
N ARG A 133 1.34 6.30 -14.63
CA ARG A 133 0.00 5.68 -14.67
C ARG A 133 -0.62 5.54 -13.28
N LEU A 134 0.14 5.03 -12.30
CA LEU A 134 -0.35 4.89 -10.92
C LEU A 134 -0.67 6.22 -10.24
N LYS A 135 0.06 7.30 -10.55
CA LYS A 135 -0.24 8.65 -10.05
C LYS A 135 -1.52 9.19 -10.70
N MET A 136 -1.69 9.01 -12.00
CA MET A 136 -2.89 9.40 -12.73
C MET A 136 -4.13 8.66 -12.20
N GLU A 137 -4.07 7.33 -12.06
CA GLU A 137 -5.14 6.50 -11.47
C GLU A 137 -5.54 7.03 -10.08
N ARG A 138 -4.55 7.36 -9.23
CA ARG A 138 -4.82 7.92 -7.90
C ARG A 138 -5.52 9.28 -7.96
N ILE A 139 -5.16 10.15 -8.89
CA ILE A 139 -5.82 11.44 -9.05
C ILE A 139 -7.25 11.23 -9.53
N VAL A 140 -7.43 10.51 -10.64
CA VAL A 140 -8.72 10.28 -11.28
C VAL A 140 -9.68 9.55 -10.34
N GLU A 141 -9.30 8.40 -9.81
CA GLU A 141 -10.20 7.56 -9.01
C GLU A 141 -10.28 8.03 -7.56
N GLN A 142 -9.14 8.14 -6.88
CA GLN A 142 -9.12 8.29 -5.41
C GLN A 142 -9.33 9.74 -4.95
N LYS A 143 -8.94 10.72 -5.78
CA LYS A 143 -9.09 12.14 -5.43
C LYS A 143 -10.31 12.77 -6.13
N LEU A 144 -10.56 12.43 -7.40
CA LEU A 144 -11.61 13.04 -8.22
C LEU A 144 -12.85 12.15 -8.42
N GLY A 145 -12.82 10.88 -7.99
CA GLY A 145 -14.00 10.00 -8.05
C GLY A 145 -14.41 9.54 -9.44
N GLY A 146 -13.53 9.68 -10.45
CA GLY A 146 -13.74 9.24 -11.84
C GLY A 146 -13.53 7.73 -12.01
N TYR A 147 -14.30 6.92 -11.28
CA TYR A 147 -14.26 5.46 -11.43
C TYR A 147 -14.84 5.02 -12.78
N GLY A 148 -14.42 3.85 -13.28
CA GLY A 148 -15.00 3.26 -14.49
C GLY A 148 -14.44 3.80 -15.81
N TRP A 149 -13.43 4.68 -15.78
CA TRP A 149 -12.78 5.25 -16.96
C TRP A 149 -12.31 4.22 -17.99
N TYR A 150 -11.95 3.01 -17.55
CA TYR A 150 -11.50 1.90 -18.40
C TYR A 150 -12.59 1.31 -19.30
N GLN A 151 -13.85 1.72 -19.14
CA GLN A 151 -14.95 1.34 -20.03
C GLN A 151 -14.90 2.12 -21.35
N ASP A 152 -14.43 3.36 -21.29
CA ASP A 152 -14.41 4.30 -22.42
C ASP A 152 -12.99 4.55 -22.96
N TYR A 153 -11.95 4.28 -22.16
CA TYR A 153 -10.56 4.58 -22.49
C TYR A 153 -9.63 3.39 -22.19
N ASP A 154 -8.77 3.05 -23.14
CA ASP A 154 -7.76 1.99 -22.98
C ASP A 154 -6.58 2.42 -22.09
N CYS A 155 -6.32 3.72 -21.99
CA CYS A 155 -5.20 4.27 -21.24
C CYS A 155 -5.64 5.44 -20.34
N ILE A 156 -5.21 5.41 -19.07
CA ILE A 156 -5.46 6.50 -18.11
C ILE A 156 -4.93 7.86 -18.60
N ALA A 157 -3.95 7.86 -19.51
CA ALA A 157 -3.39 9.08 -20.07
C ALA A 157 -4.37 9.82 -21.02
N ASP A 158 -5.36 9.10 -21.59
CA ASP A 158 -6.38 9.66 -22.47
C ASP A 158 -7.61 10.19 -21.71
N VAL A 159 -7.72 9.83 -20.43
CA VAL A 159 -8.91 10.13 -19.63
C VAL A 159 -9.00 11.63 -19.36
N PRO A 160 -10.09 12.33 -19.75
CA PRO A 160 -10.27 13.73 -19.41
C PRO A 160 -10.43 13.89 -17.89
N ALA A 161 -10.07 15.07 -17.37
CA ALA A 161 -10.21 15.34 -15.95
C ALA A 161 -11.68 15.19 -15.49
N PRO A 162 -11.97 14.33 -14.50
CA PRO A 162 -13.32 14.19 -13.98
C PRO A 162 -13.84 15.49 -13.36
N ALA A 163 -15.17 15.63 -13.30
CA ALA A 163 -15.80 16.78 -12.66
C ALA A 163 -15.39 16.89 -11.18
N LYS A 164 -15.36 18.12 -10.68
CA LYS A 164 -14.97 18.42 -9.31
C LYS A 164 -15.90 17.71 -8.30
N PRO A 165 -15.35 16.92 -7.36
CA PRO A 165 -16.16 16.27 -6.33
C PRO A 165 -16.85 17.26 -5.38
N PRO A 166 -17.95 16.81 -4.73
CA PRO A 166 -18.58 17.54 -3.63
C PRO A 166 -17.57 17.90 -2.55
N TYR A 167 -17.76 19.07 -1.93
CA TYR A 167 -16.96 19.57 -0.79
C TYR A 167 -15.45 19.80 -1.05
N MET A 168 -14.95 19.53 -2.25
CA MET A 168 -13.59 19.91 -2.63
C MET A 168 -13.51 21.44 -2.80
N ARG A 169 -12.40 22.08 -2.41
CA ARG A 169 -12.15 23.50 -2.74
C ARG A 169 -11.68 23.61 -4.19
N TRP A 170 -12.11 24.65 -4.91
CA TRP A 170 -11.72 24.87 -6.31
C TRP A 170 -10.21 24.88 -6.53
N SER A 171 -9.47 25.60 -5.69
CA SER A 171 -8.00 25.65 -5.77
C SER A 171 -7.33 24.27 -5.66
N LYS A 172 -7.88 23.38 -4.82
CA LYS A 172 -7.39 22.00 -4.72
C LYS A 172 -7.72 21.19 -5.97
N TYR A 173 -8.93 21.35 -6.50
CA TYR A 173 -9.34 20.69 -7.74
C TYR A 173 -8.45 21.11 -8.92
N GLU A 174 -8.24 22.40 -9.11
CA GLU A 174 -7.40 22.94 -10.18
C GLU A 174 -5.95 22.43 -10.08
N ALA A 175 -5.38 22.42 -8.87
CA ALA A 175 -4.04 21.87 -8.65
C ALA A 175 -3.95 20.39 -9.07
N LEU A 176 -4.99 19.59 -8.81
CA LEU A 176 -5.05 18.19 -9.23
C LEU A 176 -5.20 18.03 -10.75
N VAL A 177 -5.98 18.89 -11.39
CA VAL A 177 -6.13 18.89 -12.86
C VAL A 177 -4.81 19.27 -13.53
N VAL A 178 -4.09 20.26 -13.01
CA VAL A 178 -2.76 20.64 -13.49
C VAL A 178 -1.76 19.48 -13.30
N GLU A 179 -1.75 18.85 -12.12
CA GLU A 179 -0.92 17.67 -11.85
C GLU A 179 -1.22 16.53 -12.85
N LEU A 180 -2.51 16.26 -13.11
CA LEU A 180 -2.96 15.22 -14.04
C LEU A 180 -2.50 15.52 -15.48
N LYS A 181 -2.76 16.73 -15.99
CA LYS A 181 -2.38 17.14 -17.35
C LYS A 181 -0.87 17.05 -17.56
N LYS A 182 -0.08 17.44 -16.56
CA LYS A 182 1.37 17.31 -16.61
C LYS A 182 1.79 15.83 -16.72
N LEU A 183 1.22 14.95 -15.90
CA LEU A 183 1.51 13.52 -15.95
C LEU A 183 1.12 12.88 -17.30
N GLN A 184 0.00 13.32 -17.90
CA GLN A 184 -0.43 12.86 -19.22
C GLN A 184 0.58 13.26 -20.30
N SER A 185 1.02 14.53 -20.29
CA SER A 185 2.05 15.03 -21.22
C SER A 185 3.41 14.33 -21.04
N ASP A 186 3.88 14.20 -19.80
CA ASP A 186 5.13 13.50 -19.48
C ASP A 186 5.07 12.02 -19.92
N TYR A 187 3.91 11.39 -19.78
CA TYR A 187 3.67 10.02 -20.21
C TYR A 187 3.75 9.88 -21.73
N TYR A 188 3.09 10.75 -22.51
CA TYR A 188 3.17 10.73 -23.97
C TYR A 188 4.60 11.01 -24.46
N THR A 189 5.29 11.97 -23.84
CA THR A 189 6.69 12.26 -24.14
C THR A 189 7.56 11.02 -23.98
N ALA A 190 7.43 10.31 -22.84
CA ALA A 190 8.16 9.08 -22.59
C ALA A 190 7.77 7.95 -23.55
N PHE A 191 6.47 7.82 -23.87
CA PHE A 191 5.95 6.83 -24.80
C PHE A 191 6.51 7.02 -26.21
N TYR A 192 6.48 8.25 -26.74
CA TYR A 192 7.04 8.59 -28.05
C TYR A 192 8.55 8.39 -28.08
N GLN A 193 9.29 8.76 -27.03
CA GLN A 193 10.73 8.49 -26.94
C GLN A 193 11.02 6.98 -27.00
N GLN A 194 10.21 6.16 -26.32
CA GLN A 194 10.36 4.72 -26.35
C GLN A 194 10.06 4.14 -27.75
N ILE A 195 9.02 4.63 -28.43
CA ILE A 195 8.67 4.21 -29.79
C ILE A 195 9.73 4.66 -30.80
N ALA A 196 10.17 5.92 -30.76
CA ALA A 196 11.21 6.47 -31.64
C ALA A 196 12.55 5.74 -31.49
N GLY A 197 12.84 5.17 -30.31
CA GLY A 197 13.99 4.31 -30.09
C GLY A 197 13.96 3.01 -30.91
N THR A 198 12.77 2.54 -31.32
CA THR A 198 12.59 1.33 -32.13
C THR A 198 12.72 1.59 -33.63
N SER A 199 13.17 0.59 -34.40
CA SER A 199 13.27 0.68 -35.87
C SER A 199 11.91 0.87 -36.56
N LEU A 200 10.85 0.27 -36.00
CA LEU A 200 9.47 0.41 -36.47
C LEU A 200 8.88 1.79 -36.15
N GLY A 201 9.14 2.32 -34.94
CA GLY A 201 8.64 3.63 -34.53
C GLY A 201 9.29 4.79 -35.28
N ARG A 202 10.55 4.67 -35.70
CA ARG A 202 11.19 5.65 -36.59
C ARG A 202 10.49 5.76 -37.94
N ARG A 203 10.02 4.65 -38.49
CA ARG A 203 9.29 4.63 -39.76
C ARG A 203 7.89 5.21 -39.59
N PHE A 204 7.19 4.83 -38.51
CA PHE A 204 5.85 5.36 -38.19
C PHE A 204 5.82 6.87 -37.94
N LEU A 205 6.83 7.43 -37.26
CA LEU A 205 6.95 8.88 -37.02
C LEU A 205 7.32 9.67 -38.29
N LEU A 206 8.02 9.06 -39.24
CA LEU A 206 8.31 9.66 -40.55
C LEU A 206 7.10 9.63 -41.48
N ASP A 207 6.27 8.58 -41.39
CA ASP A 207 5.12 8.39 -42.25
C ASP A 207 3.85 9.14 -41.76
N TYR A 208 3.76 9.46 -40.47
CA TYR A 208 2.59 10.10 -39.84
C TYR A 208 2.96 11.28 -38.90
N GLY A 209 3.99 12.03 -39.27
CA GLY A 209 4.56 13.12 -38.46
C GLY A 209 3.53 14.04 -37.80
N TRP A 210 3.73 14.26 -36.50
CA TRP A 210 2.94 15.15 -35.65
C TRP A 210 3.30 16.60 -35.97
N ASP A 211 2.38 17.32 -36.63
CA ASP A 211 2.40 18.77 -36.74
C ASP A 211 2.25 19.37 -35.34
N MET A 212 3.39 19.79 -34.77
CA MET A 212 3.43 20.72 -33.65
C MET A 212 3.22 22.13 -34.22
N GLU A 213 1.97 22.49 -34.54
CA GLU A 213 1.59 23.89 -34.66
C GLU A 213 1.25 24.44 -33.25
N GLU A 214 1.81 25.61 -32.99
CA GLU A 214 1.96 26.42 -31.76
C GLU A 214 0.81 26.43 -30.74
#